data_AF-A0A127QJH4-F1
#
_entry.id   AF-A0A127QJH4-F1
#
_cell.length_a   1.000
_cell.length_b   1.000
_cell.length_c   1.000
_cell.angle_alpha   90.00
_cell.angle_beta   90.00
_cell.angle_gamma   90.00
#
_symmetry.space_group_name_H-M   'P 1'
#
loop_
_entity.id
_entity.type
_entity.pdbx_description
1 polymer ?
#
loop_
_entity_poly.entity_id
_entity_poly.type
_entity_poly.pdbx_seq_one_letter_code
_entity_poly.pdbx_strand_id
1 'polypeptide(L)'
;MRIIQPILQSKFLAFLIAAPLSLTLSACGGDSSAEFQTQPKAFTADGGVSAFYTWNGTTPAAPGVLLRQEPLPANQVLPNASQGIRILYTSTDGDDGKTANYVSGDLQLPKGITPAGGWPLIAWSHGTVGVADVCAPSWTVRDPRDIDYLDAWLAQGYAVVSTDYQGLGTPGLHPYLHARPEAYSVLDSIRAVTKAFPQLSSSVVIVGQSQGAQGAIATAGYAPSYAPEIKLLGTVATGVPYQLQSVLAYLNSLTAQVPTTGFTSVLATLEAYAWLGYATAERVVPNFVLADNLTDKGKAFYSVVASQCLAPIEAYITQNKLVTSDVFKGDVSGWATQTLQSSNYPTVKFAAPIFVGTGTLDTDIPTAVQYLFAKDACAAGSTVEQHYYVGQDHSGTVNASLVDSEPFVKKLFAGQAITSNCAALVPPPAN
;
A
#
# COMPACT_ATOMS: atom_id res chain seq x y z
N MET A 1 29.14 19.32 52.71
CA MET A 1 30.06 19.00 53.82
C MET A 1 30.74 17.68 53.49
N ARG A 2 32.08 17.63 53.48
CA ARG A 2 33.01 16.47 53.63
C ARG A 2 32.53 15.01 53.34
N ILE A 3 33.28 14.08 52.71
CA ILE A 3 34.61 14.12 52.02
C ILE A 3 34.95 12.70 51.43
N ILE A 4 35.86 12.63 50.42
CA ILE A 4 36.79 11.50 50.07
C ILE A 4 36.29 10.17 49.44
N GLN A 5 37.15 9.64 48.55
CA GLN A 5 37.09 8.40 47.74
C GLN A 5 38.37 7.57 48.08
N PRO A 6 39.16 6.95 47.17
CA PRO A 6 38.93 6.04 46.04
C PRO A 6 39.68 4.67 46.21
N ILE A 7 39.91 3.95 45.10
CA ILE A 7 40.99 2.94 44.85
C ILE A 7 40.73 1.47 45.32
N LEU A 8 40.69 0.51 44.37
CA LEU A 8 41.78 -0.47 44.17
C LEU A 8 41.69 -1.24 42.82
N GLN A 9 42.87 -1.63 42.31
CA GLN A 9 43.11 -2.46 41.11
C GLN A 9 43.71 -3.82 41.53
N SER A 10 43.58 -4.86 40.68
CA SER A 10 44.59 -5.94 40.40
C SER A 10 43.87 -7.12 39.73
N LYS A 11 44.12 -7.47 38.46
CA LYS A 11 45.18 -8.39 37.96
C LYS A 11 45.31 -9.72 38.71
N PHE A 12 45.20 -10.84 37.99
CA PHE A 12 46.00 -12.06 38.20
C PHE A 12 46.28 -12.78 36.87
N LEU A 13 47.25 -13.70 36.88
CA LEU A 13 48.01 -14.21 35.72
C LEU A 13 47.84 -15.74 35.54
N ALA A 14 48.28 -16.25 34.39
CA ALA A 14 48.12 -17.62 33.90
C ALA A 14 48.84 -18.73 34.70
N PHE A 15 48.47 -19.99 34.42
CA PHE A 15 49.38 -21.15 34.53
C PHE A 15 49.10 -22.21 33.43
N LEU A 16 50.17 -22.85 32.93
CA LEU A 16 50.13 -23.93 31.93
C LEU A 16 50.19 -25.32 32.59
N ILE A 17 49.62 -26.35 31.94
CA ILE A 17 50.10 -27.75 31.96
C ILE A 17 49.99 -28.31 30.51
N ALA A 18 50.88 -29.24 30.12
CA ALA A 18 51.16 -29.57 28.73
C ALA A 18 50.98 -31.06 28.34
N ALA A 19 50.72 -31.26 27.03
CA ALA A 19 51.16 -32.39 26.18
C ALA A 19 50.51 -33.79 26.38
N PRO A 20 50.69 -34.72 25.41
CA PRO A 20 50.68 -34.55 23.94
C PRO A 20 49.73 -35.57 23.25
N LEU A 21 49.38 -35.38 21.96
CA LEU A 21 49.01 -36.52 21.11
C LEU A 21 49.24 -36.26 19.60
N SER A 22 50.13 -37.07 19.03
CA SER A 22 50.17 -37.60 17.66
C SER A 22 49.77 -36.73 16.45
N LEU A 23 50.75 -36.41 15.60
CA LEU A 23 50.50 -36.11 14.18
C LEU A 23 49.99 -37.37 13.46
N THR A 24 48.88 -37.24 12.74
CA THR A 24 48.60 -38.02 11.53
C THR A 24 48.20 -37.08 10.41
N LEU A 25 49.03 -36.96 9.37
CA LEU A 25 48.63 -36.33 8.12
C LEU A 25 47.65 -37.25 7.37
N SER A 26 46.55 -36.68 6.90
CA SER A 26 45.83 -37.14 5.71
C SER A 26 45.11 -35.93 5.13
N ALA A 27 45.38 -35.65 3.86
CA ALA A 27 44.97 -34.41 3.23
C ALA A 27 43.64 -34.55 2.49
N CYS A 28 42.75 -33.57 2.70
CA CYS A 28 41.85 -33.06 1.67
C CYS A 28 41.91 -31.53 1.74
N GLY A 29 42.14 -30.86 0.62
CA GLY A 29 42.24 -29.40 0.57
C GLY A 29 40.89 -28.76 0.90
N GLY A 30 40.85 -27.97 1.98
CA GLY A 30 39.72 -27.12 2.30
C GLY A 30 40.01 -25.69 1.85
N ASP A 31 39.63 -25.36 0.62
CA ASP A 31 39.51 -23.95 0.20
C ASP A 31 38.41 -23.30 1.04
N SER A 32 38.82 -22.74 2.17
CA SER A 32 37.97 -21.93 3.04
C SER A 32 37.90 -20.50 2.51
N SER A 33 37.60 -20.35 1.22
CA SER A 33 36.99 -19.12 0.74
C SER A 33 35.62 -19.05 1.38
N ALA A 34 35.52 -18.29 2.47
CA ALA A 34 34.22 -17.80 2.91
C ALA A 34 33.63 -17.02 1.74
N GLU A 35 32.69 -17.65 1.02
CA GLU A 35 31.92 -16.95 0.00
C GLU A 35 31.27 -15.76 0.69
N PHE A 36 31.70 -14.56 0.30
CA PHE A 36 30.87 -13.38 0.48
C PHE A 36 29.58 -13.67 -0.29
N GLN A 37 28.57 -14.17 0.42
CA GLN A 37 27.21 -14.14 -0.08
C GLN A 37 26.89 -12.67 -0.31
N THR A 38 26.94 -12.28 -1.59
CA THR A 38 26.50 -10.97 -2.03
C THR A 38 25.05 -10.86 -1.60
N GLN A 39 24.79 -10.01 -0.62
CA GLN A 39 23.43 -9.54 -0.34
C GLN A 39 22.79 -9.15 -1.67
N PRO A 40 21.51 -9.48 -1.91
CA PRO A 40 20.84 -9.02 -3.11
C PRO A 40 21.01 -7.51 -3.18
N LYS A 41 21.44 -7.00 -4.34
CA LYS A 41 21.70 -5.56 -4.52
C LYS A 41 20.44 -4.69 -4.36
N ALA A 42 19.27 -5.32 -4.44
CA ALA A 42 17.96 -4.67 -4.46
C ALA A 42 17.47 -4.27 -3.08
N PHE A 43 16.68 -3.19 -3.03
CA PHE A 43 15.88 -2.84 -1.86
C PHE A 43 14.88 -3.95 -1.56
N THR A 44 15.00 -4.51 -0.36
CA THR A 44 13.96 -5.28 0.29
C THR A 44 13.60 -4.60 1.62
N ALA A 45 12.32 -4.67 1.99
CA ALA A 45 11.80 -4.18 3.26
C ALA A 45 11.14 -5.33 4.05
N ASP A 46 11.61 -6.54 3.75
CA ASP A 46 11.06 -7.83 4.12
C ASP A 46 11.36 -8.17 5.60
N GLY A 47 10.41 -8.80 6.28
CA GLY A 47 10.55 -9.33 7.63
C GLY A 47 9.92 -8.49 8.74
N GLY A 48 10.17 -8.87 9.99
CA GLY A 48 9.48 -8.32 11.17
C GLY A 48 8.03 -8.81 11.36
N VAL A 49 7.48 -9.50 10.36
CA VAL A 49 6.20 -10.24 10.40
C VAL A 49 6.37 -11.70 10.85
N SER A 50 5.26 -12.37 11.15
CA SER A 50 5.29 -13.80 11.55
C SER A 50 5.52 -14.74 10.35
N ALA A 51 5.87 -15.99 10.65
CA ALA A 51 5.98 -17.06 9.65
C ALA A 51 4.66 -17.35 8.89
N PHE A 52 3.52 -16.75 9.28
CA PHE A 52 2.29 -16.79 8.51
C PHE A 52 2.49 -16.25 7.09
N TYR A 53 3.29 -15.20 6.94
CA TYR A 53 3.46 -14.48 5.68
C TYR A 53 4.42 -15.16 4.70
N THR A 54 5.22 -16.12 5.16
CA THR A 54 6.16 -16.86 4.30
C THR A 54 5.51 -18.14 3.76
N TRP A 55 5.44 -18.26 2.43
CA TRP A 55 5.04 -19.49 1.74
C TRP A 55 6.27 -20.30 1.31
N ASN A 56 6.47 -21.47 1.93
CA ASN A 56 7.58 -22.39 1.63
C ASN A 56 7.18 -23.52 0.67
N GLY A 57 5.94 -23.54 0.18
CA GLY A 57 5.46 -24.52 -0.79
C GLY A 57 5.64 -24.03 -2.23
N THR A 58 5.35 -24.89 -3.20
CA THR A 58 5.16 -24.44 -4.59
C THR A 58 3.98 -23.48 -4.64
N THR A 59 4.15 -22.26 -5.17
CA THR A 59 3.05 -21.32 -5.43
C THR A 59 2.19 -21.85 -6.58
N PRO A 60 0.88 -22.10 -6.39
CA PRO A 60 -0.02 -22.44 -7.49
C PRO A 60 -0.04 -21.34 -8.55
N ALA A 61 0.04 -21.71 -9.83
CA ALA A 61 0.02 -20.76 -10.95
C ALA A 61 -1.35 -20.09 -11.18
N ALA A 62 -2.42 -20.62 -10.59
CA ALA A 62 -3.74 -20.01 -10.66
C ALA A 62 -3.86 -18.87 -9.64
N PRO A 63 -4.22 -17.65 -10.05
CA PRO A 63 -4.38 -16.51 -9.14
C PRO A 63 -5.66 -16.61 -8.28
N GLY A 64 -5.63 -15.95 -7.13
CA GLY A 64 -6.74 -15.92 -6.17
C GLY A 64 -7.10 -17.30 -5.62
N VAL A 65 -6.10 -18.07 -5.20
CA VAL A 65 -6.23 -19.33 -4.45
C VAL A 65 -5.77 -19.08 -3.02
N LEU A 66 -6.63 -19.37 -2.04
CA LEU A 66 -6.27 -19.26 -0.62
C LEU A 66 -5.23 -20.32 -0.25
N LEU A 67 -4.07 -19.88 0.24
CA LEU A 67 -2.94 -20.72 0.67
C LEU A 67 -2.97 -21.00 2.17
N ARG A 68 -3.32 -19.98 2.97
CA ARG A 68 -3.32 -20.03 4.44
C ARG A 68 -4.34 -19.06 5.00
N GLN A 69 -4.89 -19.38 6.18
CA GLN A 69 -5.70 -18.48 6.97
C GLN A 69 -5.44 -18.68 8.47
N GLU A 70 -5.55 -17.63 9.27
CA GLU A 70 -5.54 -17.69 10.74
C GLU A 70 -6.44 -16.59 11.33
N PRO A 71 -6.96 -16.73 12.57
CA PRO A 71 -7.70 -15.65 13.22
C PRO A 71 -6.80 -14.42 13.43
N LEU A 72 -7.34 -13.22 13.21
CA LEU A 72 -6.64 -11.99 13.59
C LEU A 72 -6.52 -11.88 15.12
N PRO A 73 -5.45 -11.25 15.63
CA PRO A 73 -5.39 -10.74 17.00
C PRO A 73 -6.62 -9.90 17.36
N ALA A 74 -7.10 -9.98 18.60
CA ALA A 74 -8.35 -9.32 19.01
C ALA A 74 -8.33 -7.79 18.86
N ASN A 75 -7.15 -7.16 18.89
CA ASN A 75 -6.95 -5.72 18.64
C ASN A 75 -6.90 -5.34 17.15
N GLN A 76 -7.07 -6.30 16.24
CA GLN A 76 -7.17 -6.12 14.78
C GLN A 76 -8.53 -6.56 14.22
N VAL A 77 -9.40 -7.11 15.08
CA VAL A 77 -10.81 -7.38 14.74
C VAL A 77 -11.60 -6.09 14.91
N LEU A 78 -12.28 -5.65 13.85
CA LEU A 78 -13.02 -4.38 13.87
C LEU A 78 -14.25 -4.42 14.79
N PRO A 79 -14.68 -3.29 15.40
CA PRO A 79 -15.75 -3.26 16.41
C PRO A 79 -17.06 -3.96 16.02
N ASN A 80 -17.50 -3.88 14.76
CA ASN A 80 -18.70 -4.51 14.20
C ASN A 80 -18.41 -5.82 13.43
N ALA A 81 -17.17 -6.32 13.44
CA ALA A 81 -16.86 -7.66 12.98
C ALA A 81 -17.27 -8.73 14.02
N SER A 82 -17.80 -9.85 13.54
CA SER A 82 -17.97 -11.08 14.32
C SER A 82 -16.68 -11.92 14.33
N GLN A 83 -15.87 -11.80 13.27
CA GLN A 83 -14.60 -12.49 13.11
C GLN A 83 -13.69 -11.70 12.16
N GLY A 84 -12.42 -11.55 12.53
CA GLY A 84 -11.34 -11.15 11.63
C GLY A 84 -10.43 -12.34 11.30
N ILE A 85 -10.05 -12.49 10.04
CA ILE A 85 -9.28 -13.63 9.51
C ILE A 85 -8.14 -13.09 8.65
N ARG A 86 -6.89 -13.32 9.05
CA ARG A 86 -5.72 -13.07 8.20
C ARG A 86 -5.67 -14.14 7.11
N ILE A 87 -5.37 -13.73 5.87
CA ILE A 87 -5.31 -14.60 4.69
C ILE A 87 -3.97 -14.46 3.97
N LEU A 88 -3.53 -15.54 3.33
CA LEU A 88 -2.43 -15.57 2.37
C LEU A 88 -2.97 -16.24 1.10
N TYR A 89 -2.80 -15.62 -0.06
CA TYR A 89 -3.38 -16.09 -1.31
C TYR A 89 -2.43 -15.91 -2.50
N THR A 90 -2.60 -16.71 -3.56
CA THR A 90 -1.84 -16.55 -4.80
C THR A 90 -2.27 -15.31 -5.56
N SER A 91 -1.32 -14.66 -6.22
CA SER A 91 -1.58 -13.56 -7.15
C SER A 91 -0.73 -13.73 -8.41
N THR A 92 -0.98 -12.91 -9.43
CA THR A 92 -0.01 -12.69 -10.50
C THR A 92 0.84 -11.46 -10.17
N ASP A 93 2.14 -11.52 -10.45
CA ASP A 93 3.03 -10.39 -10.33
C ASP A 93 2.62 -9.28 -11.30
N GLY A 94 2.32 -8.10 -10.76
CA GLY A 94 1.84 -6.98 -11.55
C GLY A 94 2.91 -6.33 -12.43
N ASP A 95 4.20 -6.51 -12.14
CA ASP A 95 5.28 -5.90 -12.92
C ASP A 95 5.33 -6.53 -14.32
N ASP A 96 5.42 -7.86 -14.40
CA ASP A 96 5.46 -8.62 -15.66
C ASP A 96 4.08 -9.10 -16.17
N GLY A 97 3.07 -9.11 -15.29
CA GLY A 97 1.70 -9.53 -15.55
C GLY A 97 1.51 -11.03 -15.78
N LYS A 98 2.47 -11.88 -15.37
CA LYS A 98 2.54 -13.32 -15.75
C LYS A 98 3.09 -14.24 -14.66
N THR A 99 4.07 -13.81 -13.89
CA THR A 99 4.73 -14.67 -12.88
C THR A 99 3.80 -14.90 -11.69
N ALA A 100 3.74 -16.12 -11.16
CA ALA A 100 2.93 -16.41 -9.99
C ALA A 100 3.64 -15.96 -8.70
N ASN A 101 2.97 -15.13 -7.90
CA ASN A 101 3.43 -14.73 -6.58
C ASN A 101 2.33 -14.99 -5.52
N TYR A 102 2.51 -14.49 -4.31
CA TYR A 102 1.51 -14.56 -3.25
C TYR A 102 1.48 -13.25 -2.48
N VAL A 103 0.30 -12.93 -1.94
CA VAL A 103 -0.02 -11.66 -1.26
C VAL A 103 -0.80 -12.00 0.01
N SER A 104 -0.63 -11.18 1.06
CA SER A 104 -1.38 -11.28 2.30
C SER A 104 -2.54 -10.28 2.37
N GLY A 105 -3.38 -10.43 3.38
CA GLY A 105 -4.49 -9.54 3.64
C GLY A 105 -5.34 -10.02 4.82
N ASP A 106 -6.51 -9.43 4.99
CA ASP A 106 -7.50 -9.92 5.96
C ASP A 106 -8.95 -9.81 5.48
N LEU A 107 -9.80 -10.66 6.05
CA LEU A 107 -11.24 -10.69 5.86
C LEU A 107 -11.92 -10.44 7.20
N GLN A 108 -12.75 -9.40 7.27
CA GLN A 108 -13.59 -9.06 8.41
C GLN A 108 -15.03 -9.44 8.05
N LEU A 109 -15.63 -10.35 8.81
CA LEU A 109 -17.03 -10.76 8.66
C LEU A 109 -17.89 -9.93 9.61
N PRO A 110 -19.02 -9.35 9.18
CA PRO A 110 -19.85 -8.50 10.03
C PRO A 110 -20.57 -9.31 11.10
N LYS A 111 -21.11 -8.62 12.11
CA LYS A 111 -22.05 -9.20 13.08
C LYS A 111 -23.45 -9.34 12.47
N GLY A 112 -24.23 -10.27 13.01
CA GLY A 112 -25.63 -10.49 12.63
C GLY A 112 -25.85 -11.83 11.92
N ILE A 113 -26.95 -11.91 11.17
CA ILE A 113 -27.36 -13.12 10.44
C ILE A 113 -27.00 -12.94 8.97
N THR A 114 -26.24 -13.87 8.41
CA THR A 114 -25.86 -13.88 6.99
C THR A 114 -27.11 -13.79 6.09
N PRO A 115 -27.20 -12.81 5.17
CA PRO A 115 -28.30 -12.70 4.23
C PRO A 115 -28.43 -13.89 3.29
N ALA A 116 -29.63 -14.09 2.74
CA ALA A 116 -29.81 -15.01 1.63
C ALA A 116 -28.99 -14.53 0.42
N GLY A 117 -28.05 -15.36 -0.05
CA GLY A 117 -27.06 -14.99 -1.07
C GLY A 117 -25.70 -14.50 -0.52
N GLY A 118 -25.48 -14.60 0.79
CA GLY A 118 -24.22 -14.29 1.45
C GLY A 118 -24.08 -12.82 1.87
N TRP A 119 -23.07 -12.53 2.68
CA TRP A 119 -22.69 -11.17 3.03
C TRP A 119 -22.23 -10.40 1.78
N PRO A 120 -22.80 -9.22 1.47
CA PRO A 120 -22.31 -8.38 0.38
C PRO A 120 -20.87 -7.95 0.67
N LEU A 121 -20.01 -7.97 -0.36
CA LEU A 121 -18.56 -7.81 -0.19
C LEU A 121 -18.08 -6.40 -0.55
N ILE A 122 -17.32 -5.79 0.35
CA ILE A 122 -16.47 -4.63 0.09
C ILE A 122 -15.03 -5.12 -0.04
N ALA A 123 -14.36 -4.73 -1.13
CA ALA A 123 -12.92 -4.88 -1.27
C ALA A 123 -12.26 -3.53 -0.98
N TRP A 124 -11.50 -3.47 0.12
CA TRP A 124 -10.77 -2.26 0.49
C TRP A 124 -9.37 -2.27 -0.12
N SER A 125 -9.09 -1.20 -0.85
CA SER A 125 -7.77 -0.82 -1.34
C SER A 125 -7.26 0.27 -0.39
N HIS A 126 -6.24 -0.03 0.41
CA HIS A 126 -5.74 0.88 1.44
C HIS A 126 -4.89 2.03 0.88
N GLY A 127 -4.85 3.14 1.61
CA GLY A 127 -3.95 4.26 1.36
C GLY A 127 -2.50 3.98 1.80
N THR A 128 -1.63 4.97 1.69
CA THR A 128 -0.20 4.82 1.94
C THR A 128 0.12 4.44 3.38
N VAL A 129 0.66 3.23 3.59
CA VAL A 129 1.10 2.73 4.91
C VAL A 129 2.64 2.73 5.07
N GLY A 130 3.38 2.74 3.96
CA GLY A 130 4.82 2.48 3.90
C GLY A 130 5.12 1.36 2.90
N VAL A 131 6.33 0.81 2.93
CA VAL A 131 6.76 -0.32 2.08
C VAL A 131 7.34 -1.50 2.87
N ALA A 132 7.52 -1.37 4.19
CA ALA A 132 8.02 -2.45 5.02
C ALA A 132 6.94 -3.46 5.37
N ASP A 133 7.31 -4.74 5.48
CA ASP A 133 6.39 -5.84 5.78
C ASP A 133 5.57 -5.61 7.06
N VAL A 134 6.17 -4.98 8.06
CA VAL A 134 5.52 -4.60 9.32
C VAL A 134 4.38 -3.57 9.17
N CYS A 135 4.21 -2.97 7.99
CA CYS A 135 3.18 -1.99 7.67
C CYS A 135 1.97 -2.57 6.94
N ALA A 136 2.01 -3.86 6.58
CA ALA A 136 0.87 -4.59 6.03
C ALA A 136 -0.38 -4.41 6.91
N PRO A 137 -1.52 -3.92 6.39
CA PRO A 137 -2.77 -3.74 7.14
C PRO A 137 -3.28 -4.99 7.87
N SER A 138 -2.97 -6.19 7.38
CA SER A 138 -3.30 -7.46 8.03
C SER A 138 -2.37 -7.83 9.20
N TRP A 139 -1.21 -7.16 9.32
CA TRP A 139 -0.21 -7.39 10.37
C TRP A 139 -0.31 -6.37 11.51
N THR A 140 -0.54 -5.10 11.18
CA THR A 140 -0.53 -3.99 12.15
C THR A 140 -1.94 -3.60 12.62
N VAL A 141 -2.02 -2.79 13.68
CA VAL A 141 -3.28 -2.13 14.04
C VAL A 141 -3.46 -0.93 13.11
N ARG A 142 -4.60 -0.85 12.44
CA ARG A 142 -4.97 0.25 11.54
C ARG A 142 -5.07 1.58 12.29
N ASP A 143 -4.89 2.68 11.58
CA ASP A 143 -5.18 4.03 12.10
C ASP A 143 -6.69 4.17 12.44
N PRO A 144 -7.08 4.91 13.50
CA PRO A 144 -8.48 5.14 13.85
C PRO A 144 -9.37 5.59 12.68
N ARG A 145 -8.86 6.40 11.75
CA ARG A 145 -9.62 6.84 10.55
C ARG A 145 -10.07 5.65 9.70
N ASP A 146 -9.18 4.69 9.51
CA ASP A 146 -9.43 3.51 8.68
C ASP A 146 -10.24 2.47 9.46
N ILE A 147 -10.09 2.40 10.79
CA ILE A 147 -10.99 1.63 11.65
C ILE A 147 -12.42 2.14 11.51
N ASP A 148 -12.66 3.44 11.72
CA ASP A 148 -13.99 4.05 11.64
C ASP A 148 -14.63 3.84 10.24
N TYR A 149 -13.85 4.02 9.17
CA TYR A 149 -14.34 3.87 7.80
C TYR A 149 -14.74 2.41 7.47
N LEU A 150 -13.92 1.43 7.86
CA LEU A 150 -14.21 0.02 7.60
C LEU A 150 -15.28 -0.55 8.54
N ASP A 151 -15.36 -0.01 9.75
CA ASP A 151 -16.38 -0.39 10.73
C ASP A 151 -17.78 0.10 10.32
N ALA A 152 -17.88 1.25 9.65
CA ALA A 152 -19.14 1.73 9.05
C ALA A 152 -19.72 0.72 8.03
N TRP A 153 -18.87 0.18 7.14
CA TRP A 153 -19.29 -0.87 6.21
C TRP A 153 -19.71 -2.16 6.93
N LEU A 154 -18.98 -2.59 7.97
CA LEU A 154 -19.37 -3.76 8.79
C LEU A 154 -20.70 -3.53 9.54
N ALA A 155 -20.94 -2.33 10.05
CA ALA A 155 -22.19 -1.95 10.74
C ALA A 155 -23.41 -1.99 9.80
N GLN A 156 -23.22 -1.68 8.52
CA GLN A 156 -24.24 -1.84 7.46
C GLN A 156 -24.40 -3.29 6.98
N GLY A 157 -23.63 -4.25 7.52
CA GLY A 157 -23.71 -5.67 7.17
C GLY A 157 -22.91 -6.06 5.92
N TYR A 158 -21.90 -5.29 5.53
CA TYR A 158 -20.93 -5.68 4.51
C TYR A 158 -19.77 -6.47 5.11
N ALA A 159 -19.34 -7.54 4.45
CA ALA A 159 -18.03 -8.12 4.72
C ALA A 159 -16.94 -7.30 4.04
N VAL A 160 -15.77 -7.18 4.67
CA VAL A 160 -14.65 -6.39 4.16
C VAL A 160 -13.46 -7.31 3.92
N VAL A 161 -13.01 -7.43 2.66
CA VAL A 161 -11.70 -8.01 2.35
C VAL A 161 -10.71 -6.87 2.11
N SER A 162 -9.56 -6.95 2.77
CA SER A 162 -8.42 -6.04 2.63
C SER A 162 -7.26 -6.83 2.05
N THR A 163 -6.66 -6.33 0.97
CA THR A 163 -5.34 -6.81 0.52
C THR A 163 -4.25 -5.98 1.22
N ASP A 164 -3.06 -6.54 1.42
CA ASP A 164 -1.87 -5.76 1.78
C ASP A 164 -1.12 -5.21 0.55
N TYR A 165 -1.51 -5.62 -0.66
CA TYR A 165 -0.77 -5.50 -1.92
C TYR A 165 0.51 -6.35 -2.03
N GLN A 166 0.90 -6.64 -3.28
CA GLN A 166 2.19 -7.21 -3.64
C GLN A 166 3.35 -6.48 -2.94
N GLY A 167 4.22 -7.24 -2.27
CA GLY A 167 5.43 -6.76 -1.63
C GLY A 167 5.25 -6.05 -0.28
N LEU A 168 4.05 -6.14 0.32
CA LEU A 168 3.77 -5.68 1.68
C LEU A 168 3.34 -6.88 2.53
N GLY A 169 4.15 -7.21 3.52
CA GLY A 169 4.00 -8.40 4.36
C GLY A 169 4.61 -9.65 3.73
N THR A 170 4.69 -9.70 2.40
CA THR A 170 5.22 -10.81 1.60
C THR A 170 6.45 -10.38 0.79
N PRO A 171 7.39 -11.29 0.46
CA PRO A 171 8.72 -10.93 -0.03
C PRO A 171 8.80 -9.98 -1.23
N GLY A 172 9.82 -9.12 -1.20
CA GLY A 172 10.18 -8.16 -2.24
C GLY A 172 9.49 -6.80 -2.10
N LEU A 173 10.14 -5.73 -2.56
CA LEU A 173 9.64 -4.36 -2.43
C LEU A 173 8.20 -4.17 -2.93
N HIS A 174 7.34 -3.54 -2.13
CA HIS A 174 6.05 -3.03 -2.57
C HIS A 174 6.18 -1.93 -3.65
N PRO A 175 5.62 -2.13 -4.87
CA PRO A 175 5.67 -1.15 -5.94
C PRO A 175 4.59 -0.07 -5.75
N TYR A 176 4.88 0.89 -4.87
CA TYR A 176 3.99 2.00 -4.50
C TYR A 176 3.44 2.78 -5.71
N LEU A 177 2.11 2.94 -5.75
CA LEU A 177 1.36 3.56 -6.85
C LEU A 177 1.52 2.85 -8.21
N HIS A 178 2.05 1.62 -8.27
CA HIS A 178 2.05 0.85 -9.52
C HIS A 178 0.67 0.22 -9.73
N ALA A 179 -0.04 0.72 -10.74
CA ALA A 179 -1.45 0.41 -11.00
C ALA A 179 -1.76 -1.10 -11.13
N ARG A 180 -0.87 -1.89 -11.75
CA ARG A 180 -1.15 -3.30 -12.05
C ARG A 180 -0.94 -4.22 -10.84
N PRO A 181 0.18 -4.15 -10.08
CA PRO A 181 0.34 -4.88 -8.82
C PRO A 181 -0.80 -4.64 -7.83
N GLU A 182 -1.20 -3.38 -7.61
CA GLU A 182 -2.31 -3.05 -6.69
C GLU A 182 -3.62 -3.66 -7.19
N ALA A 183 -3.97 -3.44 -8.47
CA ALA A 183 -5.19 -3.98 -9.07
C ALA A 183 -5.29 -5.51 -9.02
N TYR A 184 -4.20 -6.22 -9.35
CA TYR A 184 -4.17 -7.69 -9.34
C TYR A 184 -4.32 -8.20 -7.91
N SER A 185 -3.63 -7.58 -6.94
CA SER A 185 -3.72 -7.92 -5.52
C SER A 185 -5.16 -7.80 -4.99
N VAL A 186 -5.91 -6.74 -5.37
CA VAL A 186 -7.32 -6.56 -5.00
C VAL A 186 -8.22 -7.61 -5.67
N LEU A 187 -8.09 -7.84 -6.99
CA LEU A 187 -8.92 -8.83 -7.71
C LEU A 187 -8.69 -10.24 -7.18
N ASP A 188 -7.46 -10.58 -6.81
CA ASP A 188 -7.11 -11.90 -6.30
C ASP A 188 -7.48 -12.11 -4.84
N SER A 189 -7.55 -11.05 -4.02
CA SER A 189 -8.13 -11.15 -2.67
C SER A 189 -9.61 -11.50 -2.75
N ILE A 190 -10.36 -10.83 -3.65
CA ILE A 190 -11.78 -11.11 -3.93
C ILE A 190 -11.97 -12.56 -4.37
N ARG A 191 -11.16 -13.05 -5.34
CA ARG A 191 -11.17 -14.45 -5.79
C ARG A 191 -10.88 -15.42 -4.65
N ALA A 192 -9.87 -15.15 -3.82
CA ALA A 192 -9.50 -16.03 -2.72
C ALA A 192 -10.64 -16.14 -1.70
N VAL A 193 -11.23 -15.03 -1.28
CA VAL A 193 -12.29 -15.06 -0.25
C VAL A 193 -13.61 -15.61 -0.79
N THR A 194 -14.03 -15.23 -2.00
CA THR A 194 -15.31 -15.71 -2.58
C THR A 194 -15.30 -17.20 -2.90
N LYS A 195 -14.12 -17.80 -3.17
CA LYS A 195 -13.98 -19.26 -3.34
C LYS A 195 -13.89 -20.00 -1.99
N ALA A 196 -13.26 -19.42 -0.97
CA ALA A 196 -13.00 -20.09 0.30
C ALA A 196 -14.12 -19.94 1.34
N PHE A 197 -14.88 -18.84 1.29
CA PHE A 197 -15.91 -18.50 2.28
C PHE A 197 -17.29 -18.45 1.62
N PRO A 198 -18.04 -19.57 1.56
CA PRO A 198 -19.33 -19.65 0.85
C PRO A 198 -20.45 -18.79 1.49
N GLN A 199 -20.20 -18.20 2.65
CA GLN A 199 -21.06 -17.19 3.28
C GLN A 199 -20.91 -15.78 2.67
N LEU A 200 -20.00 -15.56 1.72
CA LEU A 200 -19.84 -14.29 1.00
C LEU A 200 -20.66 -14.26 -0.29
N SER A 201 -21.12 -13.07 -0.66
CA SER A 201 -21.73 -12.84 -1.97
C SER A 201 -20.70 -12.84 -3.08
N SER A 202 -21.12 -13.20 -4.30
CA SER A 202 -20.30 -13.11 -5.52
C SER A 202 -20.25 -11.70 -6.12
N SER A 203 -21.00 -10.75 -5.56
CA SER A 203 -21.03 -9.35 -6.02
C SER A 203 -20.21 -8.47 -5.07
N VAL A 204 -19.41 -7.57 -5.62
CA VAL A 204 -18.44 -6.76 -4.87
C VAL A 204 -18.50 -5.28 -5.26
N VAL A 205 -18.21 -4.41 -4.30
CA VAL A 205 -17.85 -3.00 -4.54
C VAL A 205 -16.43 -2.78 -4.04
N ILE A 206 -15.62 -2.03 -4.78
CA ILE A 206 -14.26 -1.66 -4.37
C ILE A 206 -14.30 -0.28 -3.72
N VAL A 207 -13.60 -0.07 -2.60
CA VAL A 207 -13.50 1.24 -1.94
C VAL A 207 -12.04 1.58 -1.63
N GLY A 208 -11.65 2.85 -1.75
CA GLY A 208 -10.28 3.27 -1.43
C GLY A 208 -10.06 4.79 -1.33
N GLN A 209 -8.94 5.18 -0.70
CA GLN A 209 -8.51 6.57 -0.50
C GLN A 209 -7.03 6.74 -0.85
N SER A 210 -6.64 7.88 -1.45
CA SER A 210 -5.25 8.21 -1.81
C SER A 210 -4.62 7.15 -2.74
N GLN A 211 -3.49 6.53 -2.36
CA GLN A 211 -2.98 5.32 -3.02
C GLN A 211 -4.09 4.28 -3.23
N GLY A 212 -4.92 4.01 -2.23
CA GLY A 212 -6.05 3.10 -2.33
C GLY A 212 -7.13 3.55 -3.32
N ALA A 213 -7.28 4.85 -3.58
CA ALA A 213 -8.14 5.31 -4.66
C ALA A 213 -7.48 5.02 -6.03
N GLN A 214 -6.16 5.11 -6.14
CA GLN A 214 -5.41 4.68 -7.31
C GLN A 214 -5.60 3.18 -7.55
N GLY A 215 -5.32 2.34 -6.54
CA GLY A 215 -5.55 0.90 -6.58
C GLY A 215 -7.00 0.55 -6.91
N ALA A 216 -7.99 1.21 -6.31
CA ALA A 216 -9.41 0.96 -6.57
C ALA A 216 -9.84 1.27 -8.02
N ILE A 217 -9.39 2.40 -8.58
CA ILE A 217 -9.67 2.77 -9.98
C ILE A 217 -8.91 1.87 -10.96
N ALA A 218 -7.65 1.53 -10.67
CA ALA A 218 -6.87 0.58 -11.45
C ALA A 218 -7.52 -0.82 -11.46
N THR A 219 -8.02 -1.28 -10.30
CA THR A 219 -8.79 -2.51 -10.13
C THR A 219 -10.00 -2.53 -11.05
N ALA A 220 -10.81 -1.46 -11.06
CA ALA A 220 -11.97 -1.33 -11.94
C ALA A 220 -11.60 -1.34 -13.44
N GLY A 221 -10.43 -0.79 -13.79
CA GLY A 221 -9.91 -0.78 -15.16
C GLY A 221 -9.35 -2.12 -15.64
N TYR A 222 -8.73 -2.90 -14.74
CA TYR A 222 -8.15 -4.21 -15.06
C TYR A 222 -9.15 -5.38 -14.91
N ALA A 223 -10.22 -5.24 -14.13
CA ALA A 223 -11.20 -6.30 -13.90
C ALA A 223 -11.70 -6.98 -15.19
N PRO A 224 -12.10 -6.26 -16.27
CA PRO A 224 -12.64 -6.90 -17.47
C PRO A 224 -11.62 -7.76 -18.26
N SER A 225 -10.32 -7.52 -18.11
CA SER A 225 -9.26 -8.27 -18.81
C SER A 225 -8.56 -9.30 -17.94
N TYR A 226 -8.48 -9.05 -16.63
CA TYR A 226 -7.75 -9.92 -15.69
C TYR A 226 -8.66 -10.84 -14.87
N ALA A 227 -9.86 -10.38 -14.49
CA ALA A 227 -10.81 -11.12 -13.67
C ALA A 227 -12.28 -10.89 -14.11
N PRO A 228 -12.62 -11.21 -15.37
CA PRO A 228 -13.96 -10.97 -15.94
C PRO A 228 -15.08 -11.75 -15.24
N GLU A 229 -14.76 -12.76 -14.43
CA GLU A 229 -15.71 -13.51 -13.62
C GLU A 229 -16.15 -12.78 -12.34
N ILE A 230 -15.42 -11.74 -11.91
CA ILE A 230 -15.78 -10.94 -10.74
C ILE A 230 -16.91 -9.99 -11.10
N LYS A 231 -18.05 -10.12 -10.40
CA LYS A 231 -19.20 -9.23 -10.54
C LYS A 231 -18.98 -7.94 -9.75
N LEU A 232 -18.12 -7.07 -10.30
CA LEU A 232 -17.91 -5.72 -9.81
C LEU A 232 -19.16 -4.86 -10.06
N LEU A 233 -19.78 -4.36 -8.99
CA LEU A 233 -20.96 -3.50 -9.06
C LEU A 233 -20.61 -2.02 -9.21
N GLY A 234 -19.46 -1.58 -8.70
CA GLY A 234 -18.98 -0.19 -8.77
C GLY A 234 -17.81 0.07 -7.83
N THR A 235 -17.31 1.30 -7.86
CA THR A 235 -16.10 1.71 -7.11
C THR A 235 -16.33 3.04 -6.39
N VAL A 236 -15.86 3.15 -5.15
CA VAL A 236 -15.79 4.40 -4.36
C VAL A 236 -14.32 4.80 -4.24
N ALA A 237 -13.96 5.97 -4.78
CA ALA A 237 -12.59 6.47 -4.77
C ALA A 237 -12.54 7.88 -4.17
N THR A 238 -11.65 8.11 -3.20
CA THR A 238 -11.50 9.43 -2.53
C THR A 238 -10.06 9.93 -2.58
N GLY A 239 -9.84 11.23 -2.81
CA GLY A 239 -8.47 11.77 -2.91
C GLY A 239 -7.70 11.24 -4.14
N VAL A 240 -8.36 11.12 -5.30
CA VAL A 240 -7.91 10.29 -6.44
C VAL A 240 -6.63 10.82 -7.13
N PRO A 241 -5.48 10.12 -7.05
CA PRO A 241 -4.30 10.46 -7.84
C PRO A 241 -4.59 10.20 -9.33
N TYR A 242 -4.15 11.08 -10.24
CA TYR A 242 -4.40 10.87 -11.67
C TYR A 242 -3.34 11.49 -12.57
N GLN A 243 -2.91 10.72 -13.59
CA GLN A 243 -1.90 11.09 -14.58
C GLN A 243 -0.69 11.84 -13.97
N LEU A 244 -0.13 11.33 -12.87
CA LEU A 244 0.89 12.02 -12.09
C LEU A 244 2.12 12.43 -12.92
N GLN A 245 2.45 11.67 -13.97
CA GLN A 245 3.44 12.06 -14.97
C GLN A 245 3.03 13.32 -15.76
N SER A 246 1.82 13.34 -16.34
CA SER A 246 1.31 14.45 -17.16
C SER A 246 1.14 15.74 -16.35
N VAL A 247 0.80 15.63 -15.05
CA VAL A 247 0.64 16.79 -14.16
C VAL A 247 1.90 17.13 -13.36
N LEU A 248 3.03 16.44 -13.55
CA LEU A 248 4.25 16.63 -12.76
C LEU A 248 4.75 18.08 -12.73
N ALA A 249 4.69 18.79 -13.88
CA ALA A 249 5.07 20.21 -13.94
C ALA A 249 4.15 21.12 -13.12
N TYR A 250 2.88 20.77 -12.99
CA TYR A 250 1.91 21.46 -12.13
C TYR A 250 2.15 21.13 -10.65
N LEU A 251 2.37 19.86 -10.31
CA LEU A 251 2.73 19.46 -8.94
C LEU A 251 4.01 20.17 -8.47
N ASN A 252 5.06 20.18 -9.28
CA ASN A 252 6.30 20.89 -8.99
C ASN A 252 6.09 22.40 -8.80
N SER A 253 5.16 23.02 -9.54
CA SER A 253 4.89 24.46 -9.39
C SER A 253 4.11 24.78 -8.11
N LEU A 254 3.29 23.85 -7.60
CA LEU A 254 2.65 23.96 -6.29
C LEU A 254 3.68 23.76 -5.16
N THR A 255 4.52 22.73 -5.23
CA THR A 255 5.59 22.49 -4.24
C THR A 255 6.54 23.70 -4.15
N ALA A 256 6.86 24.34 -5.27
CA ALA A 256 7.68 25.56 -5.31
C ALA A 256 7.02 26.81 -4.68
N GLN A 257 5.70 26.79 -4.47
CA GLN A 257 4.96 27.85 -3.78
C GLN A 257 4.86 27.63 -2.26
N VAL A 258 5.18 26.43 -1.76
CA VAL A 258 5.21 26.16 -0.31
C VAL A 258 6.29 27.04 0.33
N PRO A 259 5.96 27.87 1.35
CA PRO A 259 6.92 28.82 1.92
C PRO A 259 8.17 28.12 2.46
N THR A 260 9.35 28.53 1.96
CA THR A 260 10.66 28.00 2.40
C THR A 260 11.04 28.42 3.82
N THR A 261 10.23 29.25 4.48
CA THR A 261 10.38 29.69 5.88
C THR A 261 9.95 28.60 6.86
N GLY A 262 10.70 27.50 6.89
CA GLY A 262 10.46 26.34 7.74
C GLY A 262 10.24 25.06 6.93
N PHE A 263 10.68 23.93 7.49
CA PHE A 263 10.37 22.61 6.94
C PHE A 263 9.02 22.19 7.52
N THR A 264 7.99 22.08 6.69
CA THR A 264 6.60 21.82 7.11
C THR A 264 6.28 20.32 7.09
N SER A 265 5.21 19.91 7.77
CA SER A 265 4.68 18.54 7.65
C SER A 265 4.29 18.20 6.22
N VAL A 266 3.67 19.14 5.48
CA VAL A 266 3.31 18.96 4.06
C VAL A 266 4.55 18.64 3.21
N LEU A 267 5.68 19.32 3.41
CA LEU A 267 6.93 18.99 2.72
C LEU A 267 7.46 17.61 3.13
N ALA A 268 7.32 17.22 4.40
CA ALA A 268 7.71 15.89 4.88
C ALA A 268 6.90 14.76 4.20
N THR A 269 5.58 14.93 4.11
CA THR A 269 4.66 14.00 3.45
C THR A 269 4.93 13.91 1.95
N LEU A 270 5.14 15.03 1.25
CA LEU A 270 5.47 15.04 -0.17
C LEU A 270 6.83 14.37 -0.46
N GLU A 271 7.85 14.61 0.36
CA GLU A 271 9.15 13.92 0.24
C GLU A 271 9.04 12.42 0.58
N ALA A 272 8.18 12.02 1.52
CA ALA A 272 7.88 10.62 1.81
C ALA A 272 7.25 9.93 0.59
N TYR A 273 6.21 10.52 -0.01
CA TYR A 273 5.54 9.98 -1.20
C TYR A 273 6.46 9.95 -2.42
N ALA A 274 7.27 11.00 -2.61
CA ALA A 274 8.30 11.02 -3.64
C ALA A 274 9.27 9.85 -3.45
N TRP A 275 9.79 9.64 -2.24
CA TRP A 275 10.69 8.53 -1.94
C TRP A 275 10.07 7.15 -2.17
N LEU A 276 8.84 6.91 -1.75
CA LEU A 276 8.14 5.63 -1.93
C LEU A 276 7.91 5.35 -3.44
N GLY A 277 7.55 6.38 -4.20
CA GLY A 277 7.48 6.29 -5.67
C GLY A 277 8.86 6.03 -6.26
N TYR A 278 9.90 6.66 -5.73
CA TYR A 278 11.27 6.51 -6.22
C TYR A 278 11.87 5.13 -5.96
N ALA A 279 11.56 4.50 -4.84
CA ALA A 279 11.93 3.12 -4.55
C ALA A 279 11.39 2.15 -5.63
N THR A 280 10.17 2.39 -6.12
CA THR A 280 9.51 1.57 -7.15
C THR A 280 10.27 1.56 -8.50
N ALA A 281 11.21 2.49 -8.73
CA ALA A 281 12.11 2.43 -9.88
C ALA A 281 12.89 1.11 -9.96
N GLU A 282 13.19 0.45 -8.84
CA GLU A 282 13.88 -0.85 -8.80
C GLU A 282 13.03 -2.03 -9.30
N ARG A 283 11.70 -1.85 -9.38
CA ARG A 283 10.77 -2.81 -10.00
C ARG A 283 10.59 -2.55 -11.49
N VAL A 284 10.52 -1.28 -11.90
CA VAL A 284 10.05 -0.89 -13.25
C VAL A 284 11.11 -0.33 -14.20
N VAL A 285 12.31 0.04 -13.72
CA VAL A 285 13.39 0.59 -14.56
C VAL A 285 14.45 -0.49 -14.82
N PRO A 286 14.69 -0.90 -16.09
CA PRO A 286 15.61 -1.99 -16.40
C PRO A 286 17.04 -1.76 -15.92
N ASN A 287 17.58 -2.73 -15.16
CA ASN A 287 18.91 -2.71 -14.56
C ASN A 287 19.14 -1.59 -13.53
N PHE A 288 18.08 -0.97 -13.01
CA PHE A 288 18.19 -0.02 -11.91
C PHE A 288 18.51 -0.74 -10.60
N VAL A 289 19.34 -0.11 -9.77
CA VAL A 289 19.67 -0.55 -8.42
C VAL A 289 19.53 0.66 -7.49
N LEU A 290 18.62 0.63 -6.52
CA LEU A 290 18.32 1.79 -5.68
C LEU A 290 19.55 2.17 -4.85
N ALA A 291 20.20 1.19 -4.23
CA ALA A 291 21.38 1.39 -3.38
C ALA A 291 22.55 2.09 -4.09
N ASP A 292 22.73 1.83 -5.39
CA ASP A 292 23.78 2.48 -6.20
C ASP A 292 23.48 3.98 -6.41
N ASN A 293 22.22 4.41 -6.29
CA ASN A 293 21.76 5.79 -6.45
C ASN A 293 21.65 6.58 -5.12
N LEU A 294 21.83 5.96 -3.95
CA LEU A 294 21.72 6.64 -2.65
C LEU A 294 23.02 7.36 -2.23
N THR A 295 22.87 8.55 -1.61
CA THR A 295 23.93 9.20 -0.82
C THR A 295 24.14 8.45 0.51
N ASP A 296 25.14 8.82 1.31
CA ASP A 296 25.30 8.23 2.65
C ASP A 296 24.17 8.60 3.62
N LYS A 297 23.57 9.80 3.49
CA LYS A 297 22.30 10.14 4.16
C LYS A 297 21.16 9.24 3.67
N GLY A 298 21.08 9.00 2.36
CA GLY A 298 20.07 8.15 1.76
C GLY A 298 20.14 6.70 2.23
N LYS A 299 21.35 6.15 2.41
CA LYS A 299 21.55 4.81 3.01
C LYS A 299 21.10 4.75 4.47
N ALA A 300 21.32 5.81 5.25
CA ALA A 300 20.84 5.87 6.63
C ALA A 300 19.31 5.99 6.69
N PHE A 301 18.71 6.79 5.79
CA PHE A 301 17.26 6.93 5.68
C PHE A 301 16.57 5.65 5.18
N TYR A 302 17.19 4.92 4.25
CA TYR A 302 16.74 3.60 3.79
C TYR A 302 16.46 2.65 4.96
N SER A 303 17.31 2.60 5.99
CA SER A 303 17.10 1.73 7.16
C SER A 303 15.87 2.11 7.98
N VAL A 304 15.45 3.38 7.94
CA VAL A 304 14.18 3.83 8.53
C VAL A 304 13.03 3.30 7.70
N VAL A 305 13.01 3.56 6.38
CA VAL A 305 11.88 3.15 5.54
C VAL A 305 11.75 1.63 5.39
N ALA A 306 12.86 0.89 5.42
CA ALA A 306 12.88 -0.57 5.40
C ALA A 306 12.35 -1.23 6.69
N SER A 307 12.06 -0.46 7.74
CA SER A 307 11.64 -1.00 9.04
C SER A 307 10.50 -0.23 9.72
N GLN A 308 10.00 0.84 9.11
CA GLN A 308 9.02 1.76 9.69
C GLN A 308 7.89 2.07 8.70
N CYS A 309 6.76 2.51 9.24
CA CYS A 309 5.59 2.91 8.49
C CYS A 309 5.55 4.43 8.26
N LEU A 310 4.56 4.92 7.50
CA LEU A 310 4.54 6.29 6.97
C LEU A 310 4.77 7.38 8.03
N ALA A 311 4.02 7.40 9.13
CA ALA A 311 4.13 8.49 10.11
C ALA A 311 5.54 8.59 10.77
N PRO A 312 6.18 7.50 11.21
CA PRO A 312 7.61 7.54 11.60
C PRO A 312 8.57 7.99 10.48
N ILE A 313 8.31 7.66 9.23
CA ILE A 313 9.12 8.10 8.07
C ILE A 313 9.00 9.63 7.92
N GLU A 314 7.78 10.17 7.93
CA GLU A 314 7.51 11.61 7.87
C GLU A 314 8.11 12.36 9.08
N ALA A 315 8.04 11.78 10.28
CA ALA A 315 8.67 12.32 11.47
C ALA A 315 10.20 12.37 11.33
N TYR A 316 10.83 11.34 10.77
CA TYR A 316 12.26 11.31 10.50
C TYR A 316 12.67 12.34 9.43
N ILE A 317 11.91 12.45 8.34
CA ILE A 317 12.11 13.47 7.31
C ILE A 317 12.00 14.87 7.93
N THR A 318 10.97 15.13 8.74
CA THR A 318 10.74 16.40 9.44
C THR A 318 11.90 16.75 10.38
N GLN A 319 12.33 15.79 11.20
CA GLN A 319 13.41 15.99 12.17
C GLN A 319 14.74 16.33 11.50
N ASN A 320 15.05 15.66 10.39
CA ASN A 320 16.31 15.80 9.66
C ASN A 320 16.25 16.82 8.52
N LYS A 321 15.05 17.36 8.23
CA LYS A 321 14.75 18.26 7.10
C LYS A 321 15.20 17.71 5.76
N LEU A 322 15.00 16.40 5.56
CA LEU A 322 15.47 15.71 4.35
C LEU A 322 14.66 16.15 3.14
N VAL A 323 15.37 16.46 2.07
CA VAL A 323 14.80 16.64 0.74
C VAL A 323 15.37 15.60 -0.22
N THR A 324 14.74 15.41 -1.38
CA THR A 324 15.18 14.44 -2.40
C THR A 324 16.68 14.53 -2.73
N SER A 325 17.25 15.74 -2.79
CA SER A 325 18.68 15.97 -3.08
C SER A 325 19.64 15.65 -1.93
N ASP A 326 19.14 15.45 -0.70
CA ASP A 326 19.94 14.87 0.39
C ASP A 326 20.03 13.35 0.26
N VAL A 327 19.02 12.69 -0.31
CA VAL A 327 18.86 11.23 -0.33
C VAL A 327 19.50 10.59 -1.57
N PHE A 328 19.34 11.21 -2.74
CA PHE A 328 19.76 10.63 -4.02
C PHE A 328 21.00 11.32 -4.62
N LYS A 329 21.78 10.55 -5.38
CA LYS A 329 22.92 11.03 -6.16
C LYS A 329 22.42 11.63 -7.48
N GLY A 330 22.61 12.94 -7.66
CA GLY A 330 22.33 13.61 -8.93
C GLY A 330 20.83 13.79 -9.19
N ASP A 331 20.46 13.90 -10.47
CA ASP A 331 19.08 14.13 -10.89
C ASP A 331 18.27 12.82 -10.95
N VAL A 332 17.14 12.80 -10.27
CA VAL A 332 16.19 11.68 -10.20
C VAL A 332 15.21 11.67 -11.39
N SER A 333 15.08 12.78 -12.12
CA SER A 333 14.00 13.02 -13.10
C SER A 333 13.84 11.91 -14.14
N GLY A 334 14.94 11.36 -14.64
CA GLY A 334 14.96 10.38 -15.73
C GLY A 334 14.31 9.04 -15.37
N TRP A 335 14.48 8.56 -14.12
CA TRP A 335 13.87 7.32 -13.65
C TRP A 335 12.58 7.56 -12.85
N ALA A 336 12.44 8.72 -12.18
CA ALA A 336 11.17 9.16 -11.60
C ALA A 336 10.05 9.22 -12.66
N THR A 337 10.36 9.75 -13.84
CA THR A 337 9.40 9.83 -14.98
C THR A 337 8.92 8.45 -15.43
N GLN A 338 9.80 7.44 -15.46
CA GLN A 338 9.45 6.06 -15.81
C GLN A 338 8.59 5.41 -14.72
N THR A 339 8.86 5.73 -13.45
CA THR A 339 8.05 5.21 -12.34
C THR A 339 6.64 5.77 -12.36
N LEU A 340 6.48 7.08 -12.60
CA LEU A 340 5.16 7.71 -12.70
C LEU A 340 4.31 7.15 -13.87
N GLN A 341 4.93 6.62 -14.94
CA GLN A 341 4.20 5.93 -16.01
C GLN A 341 3.49 4.67 -15.52
N SER A 342 4.06 3.97 -14.54
CA SER A 342 3.51 2.74 -13.97
C SER A 342 2.23 2.96 -13.14
N SER A 343 1.96 4.23 -12.76
CA SER A 343 0.75 4.66 -12.03
C SER A 343 -0.46 4.96 -12.90
N ASN A 344 -0.31 4.95 -14.23
CA ASN A 344 -1.42 5.24 -15.13
C ASN A 344 -2.45 4.11 -15.16
N TYR A 345 -3.73 4.46 -15.11
CA TYR A 345 -4.84 3.53 -15.27
C TYR A 345 -4.88 2.96 -16.71
N PRO A 346 -5.27 1.69 -16.90
CA PRO A 346 -5.41 1.10 -18.24
C PRO A 346 -6.57 1.70 -19.05
N THR A 347 -7.52 2.36 -18.37
CA THR A 347 -8.69 3.03 -18.96
C THR A 347 -9.26 4.02 -17.95
N VAL A 348 -9.99 5.04 -18.43
CA VAL A 348 -10.94 5.83 -17.61
C VAL A 348 -12.41 5.61 -18.03
N LYS A 349 -12.64 4.70 -18.99
CA LYS A 349 -13.95 4.17 -19.34
C LYS A 349 -14.20 2.87 -18.55
N PHE A 350 -15.16 2.89 -17.65
CA PHE A 350 -15.52 1.77 -16.78
C PHE A 350 -16.91 1.23 -17.11
N ALA A 351 -17.10 -0.08 -16.94
CA ALA A 351 -18.41 -0.73 -17.13
C ALA A 351 -19.34 -0.55 -15.93
N ALA A 352 -18.76 -0.46 -14.72
CA ALA A 352 -19.45 -0.21 -13.47
C ALA A 352 -19.38 1.28 -13.07
N PRO A 353 -20.39 1.83 -12.36
CA PRO A 353 -20.35 3.21 -11.87
C PRO A 353 -19.17 3.51 -10.93
N ILE A 354 -18.66 4.74 -11.03
CA ILE A 354 -17.58 5.26 -10.17
C ILE A 354 -18.12 6.41 -9.34
N PHE A 355 -17.97 6.33 -8.02
CA PHE A 355 -18.13 7.43 -7.09
C PHE A 355 -16.78 8.09 -6.85
N VAL A 356 -16.73 9.42 -6.88
CA VAL A 356 -15.51 10.19 -6.64
C VAL A 356 -15.75 11.21 -5.52
N GLY A 357 -14.95 11.16 -4.45
CA GLY A 357 -15.03 12.10 -3.35
C GLY A 357 -13.76 12.95 -3.21
N THR A 358 -13.91 14.27 -3.13
CA THR A 358 -12.79 15.22 -3.03
C THR A 358 -13.02 16.20 -1.88
N GLY A 359 -12.11 16.23 -0.91
CA GLY A 359 -12.08 17.28 0.11
C GLY A 359 -11.62 18.60 -0.50
N THR A 360 -12.27 19.70 -0.16
CA THR A 360 -11.89 20.99 -0.77
C THR A 360 -10.55 21.51 -0.25
N LEU A 361 -10.04 21.02 0.87
CA LEU A 361 -8.74 21.41 1.45
C LEU A 361 -7.65 20.34 1.22
N ASP A 362 -7.83 19.44 0.24
CA ASP A 362 -6.85 18.43 -0.10
C ASP A 362 -5.55 19.05 -0.67
N THR A 363 -4.47 18.91 0.10
CA THR A 363 -3.11 19.40 -0.21
C THR A 363 -2.20 18.34 -0.81
N ASP A 364 -2.58 17.07 -0.68
CA ASP A 364 -1.69 15.93 -0.91
C ASP A 364 -1.88 15.44 -2.35
N ILE A 365 -3.15 15.40 -2.79
CA ILE A 365 -3.56 15.22 -4.18
C ILE A 365 -4.40 16.43 -4.59
N PRO A 366 -3.83 17.44 -5.26
CA PRO A 366 -4.51 18.69 -5.55
C PRO A 366 -5.89 18.49 -6.19
N THR A 367 -6.90 19.20 -5.67
CA THR A 367 -8.31 19.03 -6.06
C THR A 367 -8.56 19.12 -7.57
N ALA A 368 -7.76 19.91 -8.29
CA ALA A 368 -7.77 20.02 -9.75
C ALA A 368 -7.38 18.71 -10.48
N VAL A 369 -6.51 17.88 -9.90
CA VAL A 369 -6.11 16.56 -10.43
C VAL A 369 -7.26 15.56 -10.27
N GLN A 370 -7.95 15.59 -9.11
CA GLN A 370 -9.11 14.75 -8.86
C GLN A 370 -10.29 15.12 -9.80
N TYR A 371 -10.51 16.42 -10.01
CA TYR A 371 -11.46 16.91 -11.00
C TYR A 371 -11.10 16.48 -12.44
N LEU A 372 -9.82 16.50 -12.81
CA LEU A 372 -9.37 16.05 -14.12
C LEU A 372 -9.70 14.57 -14.34
N PHE A 373 -9.54 13.72 -13.32
CA PHE A 373 -9.98 12.32 -13.40
C PHE A 373 -11.48 12.20 -13.68
N ALA A 374 -12.32 12.85 -12.87
CA ALA A 374 -13.77 12.76 -13.02
C ALA A 374 -14.23 13.28 -14.40
N LYS A 375 -13.65 14.40 -14.85
CA LYS A 375 -13.89 14.99 -16.17
C LYS A 375 -13.52 14.02 -17.31
N ASP A 376 -12.33 13.43 -17.27
CA ASP A 376 -11.84 12.55 -18.34
C ASP A 376 -12.59 11.21 -18.35
N ALA A 377 -12.96 10.68 -17.17
CA ALA A 377 -13.82 9.50 -17.06
C ALA A 377 -15.24 9.77 -17.62
N CYS A 378 -15.82 10.93 -17.32
CA CYS A 378 -17.07 11.37 -17.91
C CYS A 378 -16.99 11.53 -19.44
N ALA A 379 -15.93 12.15 -19.95
CA ALA A 379 -15.70 12.30 -21.39
C ALA A 379 -15.52 10.96 -22.12
N ALA A 380 -14.95 9.96 -21.44
CA ALA A 380 -14.82 8.59 -21.94
C ALA A 380 -16.14 7.77 -21.89
N GLY A 381 -17.19 8.32 -21.26
CA GLY A 381 -18.52 7.72 -21.16
C GLY A 381 -18.74 6.83 -19.93
N SER A 382 -17.97 7.00 -18.86
CA SER A 382 -18.23 6.36 -17.56
C SER A 382 -19.43 7.00 -16.85
N THR A 383 -20.15 6.20 -16.06
CA THR A 383 -21.14 6.72 -15.10
C THR A 383 -20.40 7.18 -13.85
N VAL A 384 -20.32 8.49 -13.62
CA VAL A 384 -19.59 9.10 -12.50
C VAL A 384 -20.55 9.86 -11.57
N GLU A 385 -20.42 9.63 -10.27
CA GLU A 385 -21.06 10.41 -9.21
C GLU A 385 -19.97 11.12 -8.39
N GLN A 386 -19.65 12.38 -8.73
CA GLN A 386 -18.64 13.20 -8.06
C GLN A 386 -19.27 14.02 -6.92
N HIS A 387 -18.60 14.07 -5.77
CA HIS A 387 -18.96 14.91 -4.62
C HIS A 387 -17.77 15.73 -4.12
N TYR A 388 -18.06 16.90 -3.55
CA TYR A 388 -17.07 17.80 -2.93
C TYR A 388 -17.40 18.04 -1.45
N TYR A 389 -16.43 17.77 -0.58
CA TYR A 389 -16.60 17.89 0.87
C TYR A 389 -15.92 19.15 1.38
N VAL A 390 -16.72 20.20 1.56
CA VAL A 390 -16.24 21.53 1.95
C VAL A 390 -15.58 21.48 3.32
N GLY A 391 -14.35 21.98 3.40
CA GLY A 391 -13.58 22.05 4.65
C GLY A 391 -12.90 20.73 5.05
N GLN A 392 -13.00 19.67 4.25
CA GLN A 392 -12.28 18.42 4.49
C GLN A 392 -10.90 18.46 3.81
N ASP A 393 -9.88 17.99 4.52
CA ASP A 393 -8.54 17.73 3.98
C ASP A 393 -8.45 16.34 3.30
N HIS A 394 -7.24 15.97 2.85
CA HIS A 394 -6.98 14.69 2.19
C HIS A 394 -7.42 13.47 3.03
N SER A 395 -7.28 13.55 4.35
CA SER A 395 -7.53 12.47 5.29
C SER A 395 -9.00 12.41 5.72
N GLY A 396 -9.59 13.54 6.12
CA GLY A 396 -10.97 13.64 6.57
C GLY A 396 -12.01 13.27 5.49
N THR A 397 -11.65 13.46 4.22
CA THR A 397 -12.51 13.17 3.06
C THR A 397 -13.08 11.74 3.06
N VAL A 398 -12.32 10.73 3.51
CA VAL A 398 -12.77 9.33 3.42
C VAL A 398 -14.01 9.08 4.26
N ASN A 399 -13.99 9.50 5.53
CA ASN A 399 -15.11 9.35 6.45
C ASN A 399 -16.22 10.37 6.17
N ALA A 400 -15.89 11.59 5.76
CA ALA A 400 -16.87 12.57 5.31
C ALA A 400 -17.70 12.05 4.11
N SER A 401 -17.11 11.20 3.26
CA SER A 401 -17.79 10.64 2.09
C SER A 401 -18.85 9.58 2.40
N LEU A 402 -18.92 9.03 3.62
CA LEU A 402 -19.90 7.98 3.97
C LEU A 402 -21.35 8.44 3.79
N VAL A 403 -21.63 9.75 3.97
CA VAL A 403 -22.97 10.33 3.82
C VAL A 403 -23.56 10.14 2.42
N ASP A 404 -22.73 10.11 1.38
CA ASP A 404 -23.13 9.92 -0.02
C ASP A 404 -22.69 8.54 -0.57
N SER A 405 -21.55 8.02 -0.14
CA SER A 405 -21.02 6.74 -0.61
C SER A 405 -21.79 5.54 -0.06
N GLU A 406 -22.29 5.55 1.18
CA GLU A 406 -23.17 4.47 1.67
C GLU A 406 -24.47 4.38 0.86
N PRO A 407 -25.22 5.48 0.59
CA PRO A 407 -26.35 5.46 -0.35
C PRO A 407 -25.97 4.96 -1.75
N PHE A 408 -24.82 5.35 -2.30
CA PHE A 408 -24.33 4.87 -3.59
C PHE A 408 -24.12 3.35 -3.60
N VAL A 409 -23.37 2.81 -2.63
CA VAL A 409 -23.12 1.36 -2.50
C VAL A 409 -24.43 0.59 -2.27
N LYS A 410 -25.34 1.14 -1.47
CA LYS A 410 -26.65 0.53 -1.21
C LYS A 410 -27.52 0.44 -2.49
N LYS A 411 -27.51 1.47 -3.34
CA LYS A 411 -28.17 1.43 -4.67
C LYS A 411 -27.59 0.31 -5.54
N LEU A 412 -26.25 0.19 -5.59
CA LEU A 412 -25.56 -0.82 -6.38
C LEU A 412 -25.95 -2.26 -5.98
N PHE A 413 -25.89 -2.59 -4.69
CA PHE A 413 -26.30 -3.91 -4.20
C PHE A 413 -27.81 -4.18 -4.35
N ALA A 414 -28.64 -3.13 -4.35
CA ALA A 414 -30.06 -3.22 -4.66
C ALA A 414 -30.38 -3.30 -6.17
N GLY A 415 -29.37 -3.31 -7.05
CA GLY A 415 -29.54 -3.34 -8.51
C GLY A 415 -30.14 -2.05 -9.10
N GLN A 416 -30.07 -0.94 -8.37
CA GLN A 416 -30.59 0.36 -8.81
C GLN A 416 -29.56 1.08 -9.67
N ALA A 417 -30.03 1.79 -10.71
CA ALA A 417 -29.17 2.59 -11.56
C ALA A 417 -28.60 3.80 -10.80
N ILE A 418 -27.29 4.04 -10.97
CA ILE A 418 -26.64 5.26 -10.52
C ILE A 418 -26.94 6.40 -11.51
N THR A 419 -27.26 7.58 -10.97
CA THR A 419 -27.46 8.78 -11.79
C THR A 419 -26.14 9.51 -11.93
N SER A 420 -25.57 9.51 -13.14
CA SER A 420 -24.34 10.25 -13.44
C SER A 420 -24.55 11.76 -13.25
N ASN A 421 -23.62 12.45 -12.60
CA ASN A 421 -23.60 13.91 -12.50
C ASN A 421 -22.55 14.58 -13.42
N CYS A 422 -22.01 13.85 -14.40
CA CYS A 422 -21.06 14.35 -15.41
C CYS A 422 -21.46 15.69 -16.06
N ALA A 423 -22.76 15.90 -16.32
CA ALA A 423 -23.26 17.13 -16.94
C ALA A 423 -23.25 18.36 -16.01
N ALA A 424 -23.07 18.15 -14.70
CA ALA A 424 -23.01 19.17 -13.66
C ALA A 424 -21.61 19.29 -13.02
N LEU A 425 -20.59 18.60 -13.57
CA LEU A 425 -19.21 18.71 -13.11
C LEU A 425 -18.70 20.15 -13.26
N VAL A 426 -18.37 20.76 -12.13
CA VAL A 426 -17.68 22.05 -12.04
C VAL A 426 -16.28 21.83 -11.44
N PRO A 427 -15.28 22.63 -11.82
CA PRO A 427 -14.00 22.64 -11.10
C PRO A 427 -14.23 22.92 -9.60
N PRO A 428 -13.38 22.37 -8.72
CA PRO A 428 -13.42 22.70 -7.29
C PRO A 428 -13.14 24.20 -7.08
N PRO A 429 -13.53 24.76 -5.93
CA PRO A 429 -13.09 26.09 -5.52
C PRO A 429 -11.55 26.19 -5.59
N ALA A 430 -11.05 27.33 -6.07
CA ALA A 430 -9.62 27.61 -6.00
C ALA A 430 -9.21 27.83 -4.54
N ASN A 431 -8.16 27.12 -4.11
CA ASN A 431 -7.48 27.30 -2.83
C ASN A 431 -6.36 28.34 -2.95
#